data_AF-A0A066UR20-F1
#
_entry.id   AF-A0A066UR20-F1
#
_cell.length_a   1.000
_cell.length_b   1.000
_cell.length_c   1.000
_cell.angle_alpha   90.00
_cell.angle_beta   90.00
_cell.angle_gamma   90.00
#
_symmetry.space_group_name_H-M   'P 1'
#
loop_
_entity.id
_entity.type
_entity.pdbx_description
1 polymer ?
#
loop_
_entity_poly.entity_id
_entity_poly.type
_entity_poly.pdbx_seq_one_letter_code
_entity_poly.pdbx_strand_id
1 'polypeptide(L)'
;MFVNYIAGVGRRTLAMCEAFGRASLMLWGAFFGIPRLKNFPLLVKQLYSVGVQSLAIIVVSGLFIGMVLSLQGYVVLIDYGAEGNLGQMVALSLLRELGPVVTALLFAGRAGSALTAEIGLMKATEQISSLEMMAVDPLKRVIAPRLWAGLISMPLLAMIFMAVGIWGGQLVGVDWKGIDHGSFWSAMQSSVELGRDIGNSMIKCMVFAITVTWIALFNGYDAIPTSEGISRATTRTVVHSSLAVLGLDFVLTALMFGN
;
A
#
# COMPACT_ATOMS: atom_id res chain seq x y z
N MET A 1 15.31 35.81 -21.08
CA MET A 1 14.92 34.38 -21.15
C MET A 1 15.50 33.56 -20.00
N PHE A 2 16.83 33.56 -19.79
CA PHE A 2 17.48 32.75 -18.74
C PHE A 2 17.00 33.05 -17.31
N VAL A 3 16.84 34.34 -16.96
CA VAL A 3 16.34 34.76 -15.63
C VAL A 3 14.90 34.30 -15.39
N ASN A 4 14.03 34.35 -16.41
CA ASN A 4 12.64 33.88 -16.28
C ASN A 4 12.57 32.36 -16.13
N TYR A 5 13.50 31.62 -16.77
CA TYR A 5 13.61 30.17 -16.59
C TYR A 5 14.05 29.83 -15.16
N ILE A 6 15.11 30.48 -14.66
CA ILE A 6 15.61 30.28 -13.29
C ILE A 6 14.54 30.69 -12.26
N ALA A 7 13.86 31.82 -12.45
CA ALA A 7 12.78 32.25 -11.58
C ALA A 7 11.58 31.28 -11.61
N GLY A 8 11.26 30.72 -12.77
CA GLY A 8 10.23 29.70 -12.93
C GLY A 8 10.58 28.40 -12.21
N VAL A 9 11.84 27.95 -12.31
CA VAL A 9 12.35 26.79 -11.57
C VAL A 9 12.31 27.08 -10.07
N GLY A 10 12.82 28.23 -9.63
CA GLY A 10 12.83 28.66 -8.23
C GLY A 10 11.44 28.67 -7.59
N ARG A 11 10.44 29.23 -8.29
CA ARG A 11 9.05 29.24 -7.82
C ARG A 11 8.47 27.84 -7.68
N ARG A 12 8.78 26.93 -8.62
CA ARG A 12 8.30 25.53 -8.56
C ARG A 12 8.94 24.76 -7.41
N THR A 13 10.25 24.91 -7.20
CA THR A 13 10.94 24.26 -6.07
C THR A 13 10.43 24.77 -4.74
N LEU A 14 10.22 26.08 -4.57
CA LEU A 14 9.67 26.63 -3.34
C LEU A 14 8.24 26.15 -3.07
N ALA A 15 7.38 26.14 -4.09
CA ALA A 15 6.02 25.62 -3.96
C ALA A 15 6.00 24.13 -3.60
N MET A 16 6.95 23.35 -4.12
CA MET A 16 7.10 21.94 -3.77
C MET A 16 7.55 21.75 -2.32
N CYS A 17 8.54 22.53 -1.85
CA CYS A 17 8.95 22.53 -0.44
C CYS A 17 7.80 22.92 0.49
N GLU A 18 7.01 23.93 0.12
CA GLU A 18 5.84 24.35 0.89
C GLU A 18 4.78 23.25 0.95
N ALA A 19 4.48 22.59 -0.18
CA ALA A 19 3.54 21.47 -0.22
C ALA A 19 3.99 20.30 0.66
N PHE A 20 5.28 19.95 0.63
CA PHE A 20 5.86 18.94 1.53
C PHE A 20 5.75 19.36 3.01
N GLY A 21 5.99 20.64 3.31
CA GLY A 21 5.81 21.19 4.66
C GLY A 21 4.37 21.06 5.14
N ARG A 22 3.39 21.46 4.33
CA ARG A 22 1.95 21.31 4.64
C ARG A 22 1.55 19.86 4.84
N ALA A 23 2.01 18.96 3.97
CA ALA A 23 1.75 17.53 4.08
C ALA A 23 2.29 16.95 5.39
N SER A 24 3.51 17.33 5.77
CA SER A 24 4.17 16.84 6.98
C SER A 24 3.48 17.34 8.24
N LEU A 25 3.10 18.63 8.28
CA LEU A 25 2.33 19.21 9.37
C LEU A 25 0.94 18.56 9.51
N MET A 26 0.27 18.28 8.40
CA MET A 26 -1.02 17.58 8.39
C MET A 26 -0.90 16.17 8.98
N LEU A 27 0.13 15.42 8.58
CA LEU A 27 0.38 14.09 9.12
C LEU A 27 0.67 14.16 10.62
N TRP A 28 1.52 15.09 11.05
CA TRP A 28 1.83 15.29 12.47
C TRP A 28 0.55 15.60 13.27
N GLY A 29 -0.27 16.55 12.80
CA GLY A 29 -1.55 16.90 13.44
C GLY A 29 -2.54 15.72 13.51
N ALA A 30 -2.59 14.88 12.47
CA ALA A 30 -3.45 13.70 12.43
C ALA A 30 -2.93 12.56 13.31
N PHE A 31 -1.62 12.35 13.37
CA PHE A 31 -0.99 11.26 14.13
C PHE A 31 -1.15 11.44 15.64
N PHE A 32 -0.94 12.66 16.15
CA PHE A 32 -1.16 13.00 17.57
C PHE A 32 -2.65 13.21 17.92
N GLY A 33 -3.54 13.17 16.92
CA GLY A 33 -4.99 13.06 17.09
C GLY A 33 -5.42 11.66 17.52
N ILE A 34 -4.84 11.12 18.59
CA ILE A 34 -5.10 9.75 19.08
C ILE A 34 -6.62 9.52 19.17
N PRO A 35 -7.15 8.41 18.63
CA PRO A 35 -8.57 8.11 18.70
C PRO A 35 -9.01 8.00 20.16
N ARG A 36 -9.62 9.08 20.68
CA ARG A 36 -10.41 9.01 21.91
C ARG A 36 -11.45 7.91 21.75
N LEU A 37 -11.81 7.18 22.82
CA LEU A 37 -12.78 6.06 22.77
C LEU A 37 -14.06 6.37 21.95
N LYS A 38 -14.51 7.62 21.95
CA LYS A 38 -15.66 8.10 21.16
C LYS A 38 -15.50 7.97 19.64
N ASN A 39 -14.28 7.89 19.12
CA ASN A 39 -13.99 7.81 17.68
C ASN A 39 -13.85 6.37 17.16
N PHE A 40 -13.94 5.36 18.03
CA PHE A 40 -13.83 3.95 17.64
C PHE A 40 -14.87 3.51 16.59
N PRO A 41 -16.16 3.92 16.65
CA PRO A 41 -17.12 3.59 15.60
C PRO A 41 -16.74 4.16 14.24
N LEU A 42 -16.11 5.34 14.20
CA LEU A 42 -15.62 5.94 12.97
C LEU A 42 -14.45 5.12 12.40
N LEU A 43 -13.54 4.65 13.25
CA LEU A 43 -12.44 3.78 12.83
C LEU A 43 -12.97 2.48 12.22
N VAL A 44 -13.95 1.82 12.84
CA VAL A 44 -14.55 0.57 12.31
C VAL A 44 -15.19 0.80 10.94
N LYS A 45 -15.93 1.91 10.77
CA LYS A 45 -16.52 2.28 9.47
C LYS A 45 -15.44 2.46 8.40
N GLN A 46 -14.33 3.11 8.76
CA GLN A 46 -13.22 3.31 7.82
C GLN A 46 -12.46 2.01 7.55
N LEU A 47 -12.31 1.12 8.53
CA LEU A 47 -11.70 -0.19 8.35
C LEU A 47 -12.50 -1.06 7.37
N TYR A 48 -13.83 -0.97 7.41
CA TYR A 48 -14.70 -1.64 6.44
C TYR A 48 -14.51 -1.08 5.02
N SER A 49 -14.52 0.25 4.87
CA SER A 49 -14.42 0.87 3.55
C SER A 49 -13.03 0.72 2.93
N VAL A 50 -11.97 0.90 3.72
CA VAL A 50 -10.58 0.86 3.25
C VAL A 50 -10.08 -0.58 3.16
N GLY A 51 -10.36 -1.40 4.16
CA GLY A 51 -9.90 -2.79 4.25
C GLY A 51 -10.82 -3.78 3.53
N VAL A 52 -12.02 -4.01 4.07
CA VAL A 52 -12.91 -5.10 3.63
C VAL A 52 -13.30 -4.95 2.15
N GLN A 53 -13.64 -3.75 1.71
CA GLN A 53 -13.98 -3.55 0.29
C GLN A 53 -12.77 -3.69 -0.66
N SER A 54 -11.54 -3.68 -0.16
CA SER A 54 -10.33 -3.95 -0.94
C SER A 54 -9.95 -5.44 -0.94
N LEU A 55 -10.62 -6.27 -0.13
CA LEU A 55 -10.28 -7.69 0.01
C LEU A 55 -10.42 -8.46 -1.30
N ALA A 56 -11.48 -8.19 -2.07
CA ALA A 56 -11.77 -8.93 -3.30
C ALA A 56 -10.64 -8.80 -4.35
N ILE A 57 -10.16 -7.58 -4.58
CA ILE A 57 -9.06 -7.36 -5.54
C ILE A 57 -7.76 -8.01 -5.05
N ILE A 58 -7.49 -7.96 -3.74
CA ILE A 58 -6.28 -8.55 -3.14
C ILE A 58 -6.28 -10.09 -3.25
N VAL A 59 -7.40 -10.75 -2.92
CA VAL A 59 -7.51 -12.21 -2.99
C VAL A 59 -7.40 -12.70 -4.43
N VAL A 60 -8.16 -12.09 -5.35
CA VAL A 60 -8.16 -12.49 -6.76
C VAL A 60 -6.79 -12.26 -7.41
N SER A 61 -6.19 -11.08 -7.19
CA SER A 61 -4.85 -10.79 -7.72
C SER A 61 -3.77 -11.69 -7.09
N GLY A 62 -3.82 -11.93 -5.78
CA GLY A 62 -2.86 -12.81 -5.09
C GLY A 62 -2.88 -14.23 -5.66
N LEU A 63 -4.09 -14.78 -5.88
CA LEU A 63 -4.26 -16.10 -6.47
C LEU A 63 -3.61 -16.21 -7.86
N PHE A 64 -3.95 -15.30 -8.78
CA PHE A 64 -3.42 -15.34 -10.14
C PHE A 64 -1.92 -15.08 -10.20
N ILE A 65 -1.41 -14.16 -9.38
CA ILE A 65 0.04 -13.90 -9.32
C ILE A 65 0.78 -15.14 -8.79
N GLY A 66 0.26 -15.80 -7.75
CA GLY A 66 0.82 -17.06 -7.25
C GLY A 66 0.85 -18.17 -8.29
N MET A 67 -0.25 -18.35 -9.03
CA MET A 67 -0.35 -19.33 -10.13
C MET A 67 0.69 -19.06 -11.23
N VAL A 68 0.82 -17.81 -11.66
CA VAL A 68 1.77 -17.41 -12.72
C VAL A 68 3.21 -17.62 -12.25
N LEU A 69 3.54 -17.23 -11.02
CA LEU A 69 4.88 -17.44 -10.45
C LEU A 69 5.24 -18.91 -10.37
N SER A 70 4.32 -19.75 -9.93
CA SER A 70 4.57 -21.20 -9.87
C SER A 70 4.74 -21.82 -11.25
N LEU A 71 3.95 -21.39 -12.24
CA LEU A 71 4.07 -21.90 -13.60
C LEU A 71 5.41 -21.53 -14.23
N GLN A 72 5.81 -20.26 -14.11
CA GLN A 72 7.09 -19.78 -14.64
C GLN A 72 8.28 -20.38 -13.88
N GLY A 73 8.17 -20.45 -12.55
CA GLY A 73 9.17 -21.08 -11.70
C GLY A 73 9.43 -22.53 -12.06
N TYR A 74 8.37 -23.30 -12.29
CA TYR A 74 8.47 -24.70 -12.69
C TYR A 74 9.28 -24.88 -13.99
N VAL A 75 8.97 -24.07 -15.01
CA VAL A 75 9.68 -24.12 -16.30
C VAL A 75 11.16 -23.82 -16.14
N VAL A 76 11.53 -22.92 -15.24
CA VAL A 76 12.94 -22.62 -14.97
C VAL A 76 13.61 -23.73 -14.16
N LEU A 77 12.95 -24.26 -13.12
CA LEU A 77 13.55 -25.21 -12.18
C LEU A 77 13.72 -26.62 -12.75
N ILE A 78 12.85 -27.04 -13.67
CA ILE A 78 12.95 -28.36 -14.29
C ILE A 78 14.21 -28.52 -15.15
N ASP A 79 14.67 -27.44 -15.79
CA ASP A 79 15.90 -27.45 -16.59
C ASP A 79 17.14 -27.74 -15.74
N TYR A 80 17.07 -27.47 -14.43
CA TYR A 80 18.13 -27.73 -13.45
C TYR A 80 17.86 -28.97 -12.57
N GLY A 81 16.75 -29.70 -12.80
CA GLY A 81 16.34 -30.84 -11.96
C GLY A 81 16.04 -30.46 -10.50
N ALA A 82 15.59 -29.22 -10.27
CA ALA A 82 15.36 -28.64 -8.94
C ALA A 82 13.88 -28.34 -8.67
N GLU A 83 12.95 -29.04 -9.32
CA GLU A 83 11.50 -28.81 -9.21
C GLU A 83 10.96 -28.94 -7.77
N GLY A 84 11.64 -29.69 -6.90
CA GLY A 84 11.32 -29.77 -5.47
C GLY A 84 11.46 -28.44 -4.71
N ASN A 85 12.27 -27.50 -5.21
CA ASN A 85 12.49 -26.18 -4.60
C ASN A 85 11.49 -25.12 -5.08
N LEU A 86 10.46 -25.50 -5.84
CA LEU A 86 9.45 -24.57 -6.34
C LEU A 86 8.73 -23.83 -5.20
N GLY A 87 8.42 -24.54 -4.10
CA GLY A 87 7.75 -23.95 -2.93
C GLY A 87 8.59 -22.86 -2.27
N GLN A 88 9.89 -23.08 -2.13
CA GLN A 88 10.84 -22.08 -1.64
C GLN A 88 10.86 -20.85 -2.55
N MET A 89 10.97 -21.06 -3.87
CA MET A 89 11.04 -19.95 -4.83
C MET A 89 9.78 -19.09 -4.77
N VAL A 90 8.59 -19.70 -4.77
CA VAL A 90 7.31 -19.00 -4.72
C VAL A 90 7.16 -18.23 -3.40
N ALA A 91 7.44 -18.86 -2.26
CA ALA A 91 7.27 -18.24 -0.96
C ALA A 91 8.23 -17.06 -0.74
N LEU A 92 9.52 -17.23 -1.04
CA LEU A 92 10.52 -16.17 -0.87
C LEU A 92 10.25 -14.98 -1.80
N SER A 93 9.85 -15.24 -3.05
CA SER A 93 9.51 -14.18 -4.01
C SER A 93 8.30 -13.36 -3.57
N LEU A 94 7.28 -14.03 -3.01
CA LEU A 94 6.09 -13.36 -2.47
C LEU A 94 6.40 -12.59 -1.18
N LEU A 95 7.12 -13.18 -0.23
CA LEU A 95 7.38 -12.57 1.06
C LEU A 95 8.30 -11.34 0.96
N ARG A 96 9.36 -11.41 0.13
CA ARG A 96 10.42 -10.38 0.10
C ARG A 96 10.10 -9.18 -0.79
N GLU A 97 9.49 -9.43 -1.94
CA GLU A 97 9.32 -8.40 -2.98
C GLU A 97 7.85 -8.23 -3.36
N LEU A 98 7.26 -9.26 -3.98
CA LEU A 98 6.00 -9.10 -4.70
C LEU A 98 4.80 -8.84 -3.79
N GLY A 99 4.74 -9.49 -2.62
CA GLY A 99 3.62 -9.37 -1.68
C GLY A 99 3.41 -7.92 -1.21
N PRO A 100 4.39 -7.32 -0.52
CA PRO A 100 4.29 -5.94 -0.04
C PRO A 100 4.08 -4.93 -1.17
N VAL A 101 4.85 -5.03 -2.26
CA VAL A 101 4.85 -4.04 -3.34
C VAL A 101 3.55 -4.08 -4.13
N VAL A 102 3.12 -5.26 -4.59
CA VAL A 102 1.90 -5.37 -5.39
C VAL A 102 0.68 -5.01 -4.55
N THR A 103 0.63 -5.44 -3.28
CA THR A 103 -0.45 -5.05 -2.37
C THR A 103 -0.52 -3.53 -2.21
N ALA A 104 0.62 -2.86 -2.03
CA ALA A 104 0.67 -1.40 -1.90
C ALA A 104 0.16 -0.68 -3.16
N LEU A 105 0.54 -1.16 -4.35
CA LEU A 105 0.09 -0.59 -5.63
C LEU A 105 -1.42 -0.78 -5.85
N LEU A 106 -1.95 -1.98 -5.57
CA LEU A 106 -3.40 -2.24 -5.65
C LEU A 106 -4.18 -1.42 -4.62
N PHE A 107 -3.64 -1.30 -3.41
CA PHE A 107 -4.22 -0.49 -2.34
C PHE A 107 -4.24 1.00 -2.71
N ALA A 108 -3.15 1.54 -3.26
CA ALA A 108 -3.09 2.92 -3.75
C ALA A 108 -4.14 3.18 -4.85
N GLY A 109 -4.25 2.25 -5.80
CA GLY A 109 -5.21 2.35 -6.91
C GLY A 109 -6.66 2.34 -6.44
N ARG A 110 -7.03 1.45 -5.52
CA ARG A 110 -8.42 1.29 -5.08
C ARG A 110 -8.76 2.14 -3.85
N ALA A 111 -8.09 1.89 -2.72
CA ALA A 111 -8.40 2.54 -1.46
C ALA A 111 -7.83 3.97 -1.39
N GLY A 112 -6.61 4.19 -1.90
CA GLY A 112 -5.98 5.52 -1.95
C GLY A 112 -6.78 6.51 -2.82
N SER A 113 -7.21 6.08 -4.00
CA SER A 113 -8.09 6.87 -4.87
C SER A 113 -9.42 7.20 -4.20
N ALA A 114 -10.06 6.20 -3.55
CA ALA A 114 -11.33 6.41 -2.86
C ALA A 114 -11.20 7.40 -1.69
N LEU A 115 -10.14 7.31 -0.89
CA LEU A 115 -9.85 8.25 0.20
C LEU A 115 -9.65 9.68 -0.30
N THR A 116 -8.91 9.83 -1.41
CA THR A 116 -8.66 11.13 -2.04
C THR A 116 -9.97 11.76 -2.52
N ALA A 117 -10.81 10.98 -3.21
CA ALA A 117 -12.09 11.43 -3.72
C ALA A 117 -13.08 11.76 -2.61
N GLU A 118 -13.14 10.96 -1.54
CA GLU A 118 -14.04 11.20 -0.40
C GLU A 118 -13.71 12.53 0.30
N ILE A 119 -12.43 12.78 0.60
CA ILE A 119 -12.00 14.03 1.25
C ILE A 119 -12.18 15.22 0.32
N GLY A 120 -11.82 15.09 -0.97
CA GLY A 120 -12.03 16.13 -1.96
C GLY A 120 -13.51 16.52 -2.10
N LEU A 121 -14.41 15.54 -2.06
CA LEU A 121 -15.85 15.77 -2.09
C LEU A 121 -16.36 16.45 -0.81
N MET A 122 -15.89 16.04 0.36
CA MET A 122 -16.21 16.71 1.62
C MET A 122 -15.74 18.17 1.62
N LYS A 123 -14.60 18.46 1.00
CA LYS A 123 -14.11 19.83 0.82
C LYS A 123 -14.97 20.63 -0.15
N ALA A 124 -15.31 20.07 -1.32
CA ALA A 124 -16.15 20.73 -2.32
C ALA A 124 -17.59 21.00 -1.85
N THR A 125 -18.07 20.23 -0.87
CA THR A 125 -19.40 20.41 -0.25
C THR A 125 -19.34 21.20 1.06
N GLU A 126 -18.21 21.85 1.38
CA GLU A 126 -17.99 22.66 2.59
C GLU A 126 -18.22 21.92 3.93
N GLN A 127 -18.19 20.58 3.90
CA GLN A 127 -18.35 19.76 5.11
C GLN A 127 -17.16 19.91 6.06
N ILE A 128 -15.95 20.14 5.52
CA ILE A 128 -14.75 20.37 6.35
C ILE A 128 -14.86 21.73 7.06
N SER A 129 -15.19 22.79 6.32
CA SER A 129 -15.36 24.15 6.85
C SER A 129 -16.48 24.22 7.89
N SER A 130 -17.60 23.51 7.67
CA SER A 130 -18.70 23.46 8.65
C SER A 130 -18.30 22.81 9.97
N LEU A 131 -17.42 21.80 9.98
CA LEU A 131 -16.89 21.21 11.21
C LEU A 131 -16.05 22.21 12.00
N GLU A 132 -15.20 22.98 11.31
CA GLU A 132 -14.38 24.03 11.93
C GLU A 132 -15.26 25.10 12.61
N MET A 133 -16.36 25.49 11.97
CA MET A 133 -17.35 26.43 12.54
C MET A 133 -18.07 25.86 13.77
N MET A 134 -18.20 24.53 13.88
CA MET A 134 -18.75 23.86 15.07
C MET A 134 -17.70 23.65 16.18
N ALA A 135 -16.53 24.29 16.08
CA ALA A 135 -15.39 24.11 16.99
C ALA A 135 -14.89 22.64 17.05
N VAL A 136 -15.06 21.90 15.95
CA VAL A 136 -14.60 20.51 15.81
C VAL A 136 -13.42 20.46 14.84
N ASP A 137 -12.27 20.04 15.35
CA ASP A 137 -11.05 19.85 14.55
C ASP A 137 -11.23 18.75 13.47
N PRO A 138 -11.25 19.10 12.17
CA PRO A 138 -11.47 18.14 11.10
C PRO A 138 -10.29 17.18 10.91
N LEU A 139 -9.06 17.58 11.26
CA LEU A 139 -7.89 16.69 11.16
C LEU A 139 -8.05 15.49 12.11
N LYS A 140 -8.54 15.74 13.33
CA LYS A 140 -8.75 14.69 14.32
C LYS A 140 -10.01 13.85 14.06
N ARG A 141 -11.06 14.45 13.49
CA ARG A 141 -12.35 13.77 13.31
C ARG A 141 -12.47 13.04 11.96
N VAL A 142 -11.87 13.57 10.90
CA VAL A 142 -12.00 13.06 9.54
C VAL A 142 -10.71 12.36 9.11
N ILE A 143 -9.55 13.02 9.26
CA ILE A 143 -8.28 12.53 8.71
C ILE A 143 -7.69 11.41 9.57
N ALA A 144 -7.63 11.57 10.90
CA ALA A 144 -6.99 10.59 11.78
C ALA A 144 -7.60 9.17 11.71
N PRO A 145 -8.94 8.96 11.76
CA PRO A 145 -9.50 7.61 11.65
C PRO A 145 -9.19 6.93 10.31
N ARG A 146 -9.11 7.70 9.21
CA ARG A 146 -8.74 7.20 7.89
C ARG A 146 -7.26 6.82 7.81
N LEU A 147 -6.38 7.62 8.41
CA LEU A 147 -4.96 7.30 8.53
C LEU A 147 -4.74 5.97 9.26
N TRP A 148 -5.34 5.82 10.44
CA TRP A 148 -5.23 4.58 11.22
C TRP A 148 -5.88 3.38 10.52
N ALA A 149 -7.01 3.57 9.85
CA ALA A 149 -7.64 2.51 9.07
C ALA A 149 -6.73 2.02 7.94
N GLY A 150 -6.07 2.92 7.20
CA GLY A 150 -5.09 2.55 6.18
C GLY A 150 -3.87 1.82 6.76
N LEU A 151 -3.35 2.33 7.88
CA LEU A 151 -2.19 1.75 8.56
C LEU A 151 -2.42 0.33 9.06
N ILE A 152 -3.63 0.03 9.54
CA ILE A 152 -4.00 -1.31 10.03
C ILE A 152 -4.37 -2.23 8.87
N SER A 153 -5.12 -1.74 7.88
CA SER A 153 -5.68 -2.59 6.82
C SER A 153 -4.63 -3.06 5.83
N MET A 154 -3.66 -2.23 5.44
CA MET A 154 -2.70 -2.59 4.39
C MET A 154 -1.81 -3.79 4.77
N PRO A 155 -1.18 -3.84 5.97
CA PRO A 155 -0.40 -5.02 6.37
C PRO A 155 -1.24 -6.30 6.48
N LEU A 156 -2.48 -6.19 6.96
CA LEU A 156 -3.41 -7.32 7.03
C LEU A 156 -3.76 -7.84 5.62
N LEU A 157 -4.03 -6.93 4.69
CA LEU A 157 -4.29 -7.29 3.29
C LEU A 157 -3.06 -7.93 2.64
N ALA A 158 -1.85 -7.46 2.93
CA ALA A 158 -0.62 -8.04 2.39
C ALA A 158 -0.41 -9.47 2.89
N MET A 159 -0.68 -9.75 4.17
CA MET A 159 -0.62 -11.12 4.69
C MET A 159 -1.60 -12.05 3.99
N ILE A 160 -2.83 -11.58 3.73
CA ILE A 160 -3.83 -12.34 2.97
C ILE A 160 -3.35 -12.57 1.53
N PHE A 161 -2.80 -11.54 0.88
CA PHE A 161 -2.24 -11.64 -0.47
C PHE A 161 -1.18 -12.74 -0.54
N MET A 162 -0.23 -12.75 0.40
CA MET A 162 0.86 -13.73 0.42
C MET A 162 0.35 -15.14 0.71
N ALA A 163 -0.58 -15.30 1.64
CA ALA A 163 -1.18 -16.60 1.95
C ALA A 163 -1.93 -17.20 0.73
N VAL A 164 -2.77 -16.39 0.08
CA VAL A 164 -3.50 -16.82 -1.13
C VAL A 164 -2.56 -17.04 -2.30
N GLY A 165 -1.49 -16.25 -2.43
CA GLY A 165 -0.46 -16.44 -3.44
C GLY A 165 0.30 -17.75 -3.29
N ILE A 166 0.68 -18.12 -2.07
CA ILE A 166 1.32 -19.43 -1.78
C ILE A 166 0.35 -20.56 -2.12
N TRP A 167 -0.92 -20.43 -1.75
CA TRP A 167 -1.94 -21.43 -2.08
C TRP A 167 -2.17 -21.57 -3.60
N GLY A 168 -2.21 -20.45 -4.33
CA GLY A 168 -2.29 -20.46 -5.80
C GLY A 168 -1.05 -21.08 -6.45
N GLY A 169 0.12 -20.91 -5.85
CA GLY A 169 1.34 -21.55 -6.30
C GLY A 169 1.33 -23.07 -6.07
N GLN A 170 0.86 -23.51 -4.90
CA GLN A 170 0.68 -24.94 -4.60
C GLN A 170 -0.28 -25.61 -5.60
N LEU A 171 -1.40 -24.97 -5.93
CA LEU A 171 -2.37 -25.51 -6.90
C LEU A 171 -1.72 -25.81 -8.26
N VAL A 172 -0.83 -24.94 -8.73
CA VAL A 172 -0.15 -25.14 -10.02
C VAL A 172 1.01 -26.13 -9.89
N GLY A 173 1.86 -25.98 -8.87
CA GLY A 173 3.05 -26.81 -8.69
C GLY A 173 2.72 -28.27 -8.36
N VAL A 174 1.84 -28.50 -7.38
CA VAL A 174 1.48 -29.83 -6.92
C VAL A 174 0.38 -30.41 -7.80
N ASP A 175 -0.79 -29.78 -7.85
CA ASP A 175 -1.97 -30.41 -8.44
C ASP A 175 -1.89 -30.47 -9.98
N TRP A 176 -1.24 -29.49 -10.62
CA TRP A 176 -1.17 -29.43 -12.07
C TRP A 176 0.12 -29.99 -12.68
N LYS A 177 1.28 -29.75 -12.03
CA LYS A 177 2.59 -30.22 -12.50
C LYS A 177 3.07 -31.51 -11.84
N GLY A 178 2.39 -31.97 -10.79
CA GLY A 178 2.66 -33.28 -10.18
C GLY A 178 3.90 -33.31 -9.27
N ILE A 179 4.33 -32.17 -8.73
CA ILE A 179 5.38 -32.13 -7.70
C ILE A 179 4.85 -32.79 -6.42
N ASP A 180 5.70 -33.56 -5.73
CA ASP A 180 5.35 -34.15 -4.44
C ASP A 180 5.00 -33.07 -3.40
N HIS A 181 3.84 -33.26 -2.74
CA HIS A 181 3.33 -32.32 -1.76
C HIS A 181 4.27 -32.19 -0.56
N GLY A 182 4.85 -33.29 -0.08
CA GLY A 182 5.79 -33.28 1.04
C GLY A 182 7.04 -32.44 0.74
N SER A 183 7.59 -32.62 -0.44
CA SER A 183 8.77 -31.90 -0.93
C SER A 183 8.49 -30.39 -1.05
N PHE A 184 7.34 -30.00 -1.61
CA PHE A 184 6.96 -28.59 -1.74
C PHE A 184 6.90 -27.85 -0.40
N TRP A 185 6.20 -28.43 0.59
CA TRP A 185 6.04 -27.80 1.91
C TRP A 185 7.32 -27.88 2.74
N SER A 186 8.07 -28.97 2.66
CA SER A 186 9.34 -29.13 3.39
C SER A 186 10.41 -28.15 2.89
N ALA A 187 10.55 -27.99 1.57
CA ALA A 187 11.46 -27.02 0.97
C ALA A 187 11.09 -25.57 1.37
N MET A 188 9.79 -25.26 1.41
CA MET A 188 9.33 -23.96 1.86
C MET A 188 9.62 -23.72 3.35
N GLN A 189 9.28 -24.66 4.23
CA GLN A 189 9.46 -24.52 5.68
C GLN A 189 10.94 -24.44 6.09
N SER A 190 11.82 -25.16 5.38
CA SER A 190 13.26 -25.11 5.64
C SER A 190 13.91 -23.79 5.20
N SER A 191 13.28 -23.05 4.29
CA SER A 191 13.86 -21.84 3.70
C SER A 191 13.28 -20.53 4.21
N VAL A 192 12.04 -20.56 4.71
CA VAL A 192 11.33 -19.36 5.19
C VAL A 192 11.61 -19.14 6.67
N GLU A 193 12.26 -18.03 7.00
CA GLU A 193 12.51 -17.62 8.37
C GLU A 193 11.41 -16.66 8.86
N LEU A 194 10.74 -17.01 9.96
CA LEU A 194 9.66 -16.17 10.55
C LEU A 194 10.13 -14.75 10.87
N GLY A 195 11.34 -14.60 11.44
CA GLY A 195 11.87 -13.29 11.81
C GLY A 195 12.34 -12.48 10.60
N ARG A 196 13.14 -13.11 9.73
CA ARG A 196 13.77 -12.41 8.61
C ARG A 196 12.83 -12.18 7.44
N ASP A 197 12.06 -13.17 7.00
CA ASP A 197 11.23 -13.01 5.81
C ASP A 197 9.89 -12.36 6.14
N ILE A 198 9.14 -12.92 7.09
CA ILE A 198 7.80 -12.39 7.46
C ILE A 198 7.93 -11.07 8.23
N GLY A 199 8.88 -10.97 9.17
CA GLY A 199 9.13 -9.74 9.91
C GLY A 199 9.53 -8.56 9.01
N ASN A 200 10.47 -8.78 8.08
CA ASN A 200 10.87 -7.74 7.13
C ASN A 200 9.73 -7.36 6.18
N SER A 201 8.95 -8.35 5.73
CA SER A 201 7.76 -8.11 4.90
C SER A 201 6.74 -7.22 5.62
N MET A 202 6.48 -7.48 6.91
CA MET A 202 5.58 -6.69 7.73
C MET A 202 6.07 -5.24 7.91
N ILE A 203 7.38 -5.06 8.13
CA ILE A 203 8.00 -3.72 8.23
C ILE A 203 7.85 -2.96 6.90
N LYS A 204 8.16 -3.59 5.76
CA LYS A 204 7.94 -2.99 4.43
C LYS A 204 6.47 -2.56 4.25
N CYS A 205 5.53 -3.45 4.58
CA CYS A 205 4.10 -3.14 4.49
C CYS A 205 3.70 -1.94 5.35
N MET A 206 4.20 -1.83 6.57
CA MET A 206 3.94 -0.68 7.45
C MET A 206 4.47 0.63 6.84
N VAL A 207 5.68 0.63 6.29
CA VAL A 207 6.25 1.82 5.64
C VAL A 207 5.43 2.23 4.41
N PHE A 208 5.02 1.27 3.58
CA PHE A 208 4.16 1.53 2.43
C PHE A 208 2.78 2.03 2.86
N ALA A 209 2.19 1.46 3.91
CA ALA A 209 0.90 1.88 4.44
C ALA A 209 0.91 3.35 4.89
N ILE A 210 1.96 3.78 5.61
CA ILE A 210 2.15 5.19 6.00
C ILE A 210 2.23 6.06 4.74
N THR A 211 3.10 5.70 3.81
CA THR A 211 3.40 6.52 2.63
C THR A 211 2.19 6.70 1.72
N VAL A 212 1.52 5.59 1.36
CA VAL A 212 0.36 5.61 0.45
C VAL A 212 -0.81 6.35 1.09
N THR A 213 -1.10 6.06 2.36
CA THR A 213 -2.23 6.71 3.06
C THR A 213 -1.97 8.20 3.25
N TRP A 214 -0.72 8.59 3.57
CA TRP A 214 -0.34 10.00 3.70
C TRP A 214 -0.55 10.78 2.40
N ILE A 215 -0.05 10.25 1.27
CA ILE A 215 -0.21 10.87 -0.06
C ILE A 215 -1.70 11.01 -0.42
N ALA A 216 -2.50 9.96 -0.17
CA ALA A 216 -3.93 9.97 -0.47
C ALA A 216 -4.69 11.03 0.34
N LEU A 217 -4.45 11.09 1.65
CA LEU A 217 -5.09 12.07 2.53
C LEU A 217 -4.69 13.49 2.16
N PHE A 218 -3.41 13.72 1.87
CA PHE A 218 -2.90 15.04 1.54
C PHE A 218 -3.46 15.56 0.21
N ASN A 219 -3.42 14.74 -0.84
CA ASN A 219 -3.96 15.14 -2.14
C ASN A 219 -5.48 15.39 -2.09
N GLY A 220 -6.21 14.68 -1.23
CA GLY A 220 -7.64 14.93 -1.02
C GLY A 220 -7.88 16.25 -0.29
N TYR A 221 -7.08 16.54 0.75
CA TYR A 221 -7.22 17.74 1.56
C TYR A 221 -6.74 19.02 0.83
N ASP A 222 -5.66 18.95 0.05
CA ASP A 222 -5.11 20.07 -0.75
C ASP A 222 -5.78 20.21 -2.12
N ALA A 223 -6.75 19.34 -2.46
CA ALA A 223 -7.46 19.41 -3.73
C ALA A 223 -8.18 20.76 -3.93
N ILE A 224 -8.22 21.22 -5.18
CA ILE A 224 -9.07 22.34 -5.59
C ILE A 224 -10.53 21.85 -5.52
N PRO A 225 -11.45 22.59 -4.87
CA PRO A 225 -12.84 22.17 -4.64
C PRO A 225 -13.70 22.28 -5.92
N THR A 226 -13.27 21.62 -7.00
CA THR A 226 -13.99 21.49 -8.25
C THR A 226 -14.01 20.02 -8.68
N SER A 227 -15.05 19.61 -9.42
CA SER A 227 -15.18 18.22 -9.89
C SER A 227 -13.93 17.75 -10.67
N GLU A 228 -13.41 18.60 -11.56
CA GLU A 228 -12.18 18.32 -12.29
C GLU A 228 -10.95 18.28 -11.37
N GLY A 229 -10.88 19.18 -10.38
CA GLY A 229 -9.81 19.22 -9.39
C GLY A 229 -9.71 17.92 -8.57
N ILE A 230 -10.85 17.37 -8.15
CA ILE A 230 -10.94 16.10 -7.41
C ILE A 230 -10.47 14.93 -8.28
N SER A 231 -10.92 14.86 -9.53
CA SER A 231 -10.48 13.82 -10.47
C SER A 231 -8.97 13.87 -10.71
N ARG A 232 -8.41 15.08 -10.95
CA ARG A 232 -6.96 15.27 -11.10
C ARG A 232 -6.18 14.89 -9.84
N ALA A 233 -6.68 15.22 -8.65
CA ALA A 233 -6.06 14.84 -7.38
C ALA A 233 -6.04 13.32 -7.18
N THR A 234 -7.13 12.64 -7.55
CA THR A 234 -7.26 11.18 -7.49
C THR A 234 -6.19 10.50 -8.36
N THR A 235 -6.05 10.93 -9.61
CA THR A 235 -5.01 10.40 -10.51
C THR A 235 -3.60 10.69 -9.99
N ARG A 236 -3.35 11.89 -9.44
CA ARG A 236 -2.06 12.24 -8.83
C ARG A 236 -1.73 11.35 -7.64
N THR A 237 -2.71 10.98 -6.81
CA THR A 237 -2.49 10.05 -5.69
C THR A 237 -1.94 8.72 -6.17
N VAL A 238 -2.51 8.14 -7.23
CA VAL A 238 -2.04 6.85 -7.73
C VAL A 238 -0.59 6.97 -8.25
N VAL A 239 -0.30 7.99 -9.06
CA VAL A 239 1.05 8.18 -9.62
C VAL A 239 2.09 8.43 -8.53
N HIS A 240 1.83 9.35 -7.60
CA HIS A 240 2.76 9.68 -6.53
C HIS A 240 2.96 8.51 -5.56
N SER A 241 1.89 7.78 -5.22
CA SER A 241 1.97 6.60 -4.36
C SER A 241 2.78 5.50 -5.02
N SER A 242 2.54 5.20 -6.30
CA SER A 242 3.27 4.16 -7.01
C SER A 242 4.77 4.46 -7.12
N LEU A 243 5.13 5.71 -7.46
CA LEU A 243 6.54 6.13 -7.51
C LEU A 243 7.21 6.06 -6.12
N ALA A 244 6.50 6.48 -5.07
CA ALA A 244 7.01 6.44 -3.72
C ALA A 244 7.20 4.99 -3.22
N VAL A 245 6.25 4.09 -3.50
CA VAL A 245 6.34 2.66 -3.14
C VAL A 245 7.54 2.03 -3.85
N LEU A 246 7.67 2.20 -5.16
CA LEU A 246 8.79 1.60 -5.91
C LEU A 246 10.16 2.17 -5.48
N GLY A 247 10.23 3.49 -5.24
CA GLY A 247 11.46 4.12 -4.76
C GLY A 247 11.85 3.67 -3.36
N LEU A 248 10.88 3.56 -2.44
CA LEU A 248 11.11 3.07 -1.09
C LEU A 248 11.43 1.57 -1.07
N ASP A 249 10.83 0.78 -1.96
CA ASP A 249 11.11 -0.64 -2.06
C ASP A 249 12.59 -0.90 -2.36
N PHE A 250 13.16 -0.20 -3.35
CA PHE A 250 14.60 -0.31 -3.64
C PHE A 250 15.48 0.00 -2.41
N VAL A 251 15.18 1.09 -1.70
CA VAL A 251 15.95 1.51 -0.51
C VAL A 251 15.82 0.49 0.62
N LEU A 252 14.60 0.01 0.88
CA LEU A 252 14.35 -0.98 1.94
C LEU A 252 14.96 -2.34 1.60
N THR A 253 14.87 -2.79 0.35
CA THR A 253 15.51 -4.03 -0.10
C THR A 253 17.01 -3.96 0.09
N ALA A 254 17.66 -2.85 -0.30
CA ALA A 254 19.09 -2.66 -0.08
C ALA A 254 19.48 -2.67 1.41
N LEU A 255 18.67 -2.08 2.29
CA LEU A 255 18.95 -2.06 3.73
C LEU A 255 18.71 -3.40 4.43
N MET A 256 17.69 -4.15 4.00
CA MET A 256 17.25 -5.38 4.67
C MET A 256 17.95 -6.63 4.14
N PHE A 257 18.34 -6.62 2.86
CA PHE A 257 18.91 -7.78 2.17
C PHE A 257 20.29 -7.49 1.55
N GLY A 258 20.82 -6.27 1.66
CA GLY A 258 22.11 -5.87 1.08
C GLY A 258 23.36 -6.28 1.87
N ASN A 259 23.25 -7.24 2.80
CA ASN A 259 24.37 -7.88 3.48
C ASN A 259 24.35 -9.40 3.25
#